data_AF-A0A1F3LTE8-F1
#
_entry.id   AF-A0A1F3LTE8-F1
#
_cell.length_a   1.000
_cell.length_b   1.000
_cell.length_c   1.000
_cell.angle_alpha   90.00
_cell.angle_beta   90.00
_cell.angle_gamma   90.00
#
_symmetry.space_group_name_H-M   'P 1'
#
loop_
_entity.id
_entity.type
_entity.pdbx_description
1 polymer ?
#
loop_
_entity_poly.entity_id
_entity_poly.type
_entity_poly.pdbx_seq_one_letter_code
_entity_poly.pdbx_strand_id
1 'polypeptide(L)'
;MKTKVLKKLKPEIASLGFSDEDLTEAVDTIAAGLKDDASDDDIANAVKSIVPFLKVSQKAVTRIVNAKKKEEKPDQHKPEHAEEPTDLQKQIEATMNKVVAPITEELRKLKTEKANNDYLGNLRTKFKDVDKEYFEMAIDGRTFNSQEEVDAFSTSLETKWTAYSQRLANDGLARLSKPAGGTDSPKDDKPNEQVLKRIEDRKTETVAPVIKGLETK
;
A
#
# COMPACT_ATOMS: atom_id res chain seq x y z
N MET A 1 26.54 -11.77 -10.45
CA MET A 1 25.72 -11.41 -9.28
C MET A 1 26.19 -12.07 -7.98
N LYS A 2 26.20 -13.41 -7.90
CA LYS A 2 26.54 -14.20 -6.68
C LYS A 2 27.79 -13.74 -5.92
N THR A 3 28.90 -13.47 -6.60
CA THR A 3 30.14 -12.98 -5.96
C THR A 3 29.98 -11.62 -5.27
N LYS A 4 29.18 -10.72 -5.83
CA LYS A 4 28.89 -9.41 -5.21
C LYS A 4 28.02 -9.58 -3.96
N VAL A 5 26.99 -10.42 -4.06
CA VAL A 5 26.11 -10.79 -2.94
C VAL A 5 26.93 -11.39 -1.80
N LEU A 6 27.79 -12.38 -2.09
CA LEU A 6 28.65 -13.02 -1.10
C LEU A 6 29.54 -12.02 -0.35
N LYS A 7 30.16 -11.07 -1.08
CA LYS A 7 31.00 -10.02 -0.49
C LYS A 7 30.23 -9.13 0.49
N LYS A 8 28.96 -8.84 0.21
CA LYS A 8 28.10 -8.03 1.09
C LYS A 8 27.52 -8.84 2.25
N LEU A 9 27.18 -10.10 2.02
CA LEU A 9 26.55 -10.96 3.02
C LEU A 9 27.55 -11.43 4.10
N LYS A 10 28.75 -11.88 3.72
CA LYS A 10 29.76 -12.41 4.65
C LYS A 10 29.98 -11.58 5.93
N PRO A 11 30.23 -10.25 5.88
CA PRO A 11 30.48 -9.47 7.09
C PRO A 11 29.27 -9.41 8.04
N GLU A 12 28.04 -9.49 7.53
CA GLU A 12 26.80 -9.38 8.33
C GLU A 12 26.46 -10.67 9.10
N ILE A 13 26.92 -11.82 8.60
CA ILE A 13 26.58 -13.14 9.13
C ILE A 13 27.81 -13.95 9.59
N ALA A 14 29.02 -13.37 9.55
CA ALA A 14 30.25 -14.04 9.97
C ALA A 14 30.16 -14.61 11.40
N SER A 15 29.50 -13.90 12.30
CA SER A 15 29.32 -14.33 13.69
C SER A 15 28.31 -15.45 13.87
N LEU A 16 27.59 -15.85 12.82
CA LEU A 16 26.50 -16.83 12.88
C LEU A 16 26.98 -18.26 12.62
N GLY A 17 28.18 -18.44 12.05
CA GLY A 17 28.80 -19.76 11.89
C GLY A 17 28.11 -20.65 10.85
N PHE A 18 27.51 -20.07 9.81
CA PHE A 18 26.99 -20.84 8.68
C PHE A 18 28.11 -21.62 7.98
N SER A 19 27.78 -22.83 7.51
CA SER A 19 28.68 -23.59 6.65
C SER A 19 28.84 -22.92 5.29
N ASP A 20 29.90 -23.26 4.55
CA ASP A 20 30.09 -22.73 3.20
C ASP A 20 28.95 -23.14 2.25
N GLU A 21 28.32 -24.30 2.51
CA GLU A 21 27.21 -24.84 1.74
C GLU A 21 25.93 -24.03 1.99
N ASP A 22 25.55 -23.82 3.26
CA ASP A 22 24.41 -22.96 3.65
C ASP A 22 24.59 -21.51 3.18
N LEU A 23 25.83 -21.01 3.24
CA LEU A 23 26.19 -19.68 2.77
C LEU A 23 26.00 -19.57 1.25
N THR A 24 26.37 -20.61 0.50
CA THR A 24 26.20 -20.65 -0.95
C THR A 24 24.72 -20.65 -1.33
N GLU A 25 23.89 -21.44 -0.63
CA GLU A 25 22.45 -21.48 -0.87
C GLU A 25 21.77 -20.13 -0.55
N ALA A 26 22.17 -19.48 0.55
CA ALA A 26 21.68 -18.14 0.88
C ALA A 26 22.07 -17.10 -0.20
N VAL A 27 23.32 -17.17 -0.69
CA VAL A 27 23.80 -16.31 -1.78
C VAL A 27 23.04 -16.55 -3.08
N ASP A 28 22.75 -17.80 -3.40
CA ASP A 28 22.01 -18.19 -4.61
C ASP A 28 20.57 -17.70 -4.54
N THR A 29 19.91 -17.84 -3.38
CA THR A 29 18.56 -17.34 -3.14
C THR A 29 18.47 -15.82 -3.30
N ILE A 30 19.41 -15.07 -2.68
CA ILE A 30 19.46 -13.61 -2.82
C ILE A 30 19.74 -13.22 -4.27
N ALA A 31 20.68 -13.89 -4.94
CA ALA A 31 21.06 -13.57 -6.32
C ALA A 31 19.92 -13.83 -7.31
N ALA A 32 19.12 -14.88 -7.10
CA ALA A 32 17.97 -15.19 -7.96
C ALA A 32 16.86 -14.13 -7.90
N GLY A 33 16.76 -13.39 -6.79
CA GLY A 33 15.80 -12.29 -6.63
C GLY A 33 16.26 -10.94 -7.20
N LEU A 34 17.48 -10.85 -7.73
CA LEU A 34 18.07 -9.62 -8.25
C LEU A 34 18.08 -9.62 -9.77
N LYS A 35 17.86 -8.45 -10.37
CA LYS A 35 18.02 -8.24 -11.82
C LYS A 35 19.50 -8.27 -12.19
N ASP A 36 19.82 -8.59 -13.45
CA ASP A 36 21.20 -8.66 -13.93
C ASP A 36 21.97 -7.33 -13.81
N ASP A 37 21.27 -6.22 -13.90
CA ASP A 37 21.77 -4.84 -13.79
C ASP A 37 21.63 -4.23 -12.38
N ALA A 38 21.32 -5.05 -11.36
CA ALA A 38 21.14 -4.56 -9.99
C ALA A 38 22.37 -3.79 -9.49
N SER A 39 22.11 -2.64 -8.90
CA SER A 39 23.14 -1.76 -8.33
C SER A 39 23.72 -2.35 -7.04
N ASP A 40 24.85 -1.79 -6.59
CA ASP A 40 25.45 -2.19 -5.32
C ASP A 40 24.53 -1.87 -4.11
N ASP A 41 23.65 -0.87 -4.24
CA ASP A 41 22.63 -0.52 -3.24
C ASP A 41 21.47 -1.53 -3.23
N ASP A 42 21.01 -1.98 -4.40
CA ASP A 42 20.00 -3.04 -4.50
C ASP A 42 20.48 -4.33 -3.86
N ILE A 43 21.74 -4.71 -4.12
CA ILE A 43 22.38 -5.88 -3.51
C ILE A 43 22.47 -5.70 -1.99
N ALA A 44 22.88 -4.53 -1.51
CA ALA A 44 22.97 -4.25 -0.08
C ALA A 44 21.59 -4.31 0.61
N ASN A 45 20.54 -3.81 -0.04
CA ASN A 45 19.17 -3.87 0.47
C ASN A 45 18.64 -5.30 0.52
N ALA A 46 18.90 -6.11 -0.51
CA ALA A 46 18.53 -7.53 -0.53
C ALA A 46 19.28 -8.35 0.54
N VAL A 47 20.55 -8.04 0.81
CA VAL A 47 21.29 -8.64 1.93
C VAL A 47 20.68 -8.23 3.28
N LYS A 48 20.44 -6.92 3.49
CA LYS A 48 19.87 -6.39 4.74
C LYS A 48 18.49 -6.97 5.05
N SER A 49 17.67 -7.28 4.05
CA SER A 49 16.33 -7.85 4.27
C SER A 49 16.37 -9.30 4.77
N ILE A 50 17.40 -10.07 4.39
CA ILE A 50 17.51 -11.50 4.73
C ILE A 50 18.35 -11.76 6.00
N VAL A 51 19.30 -10.88 6.33
CA VAL A 51 20.13 -11.00 7.54
C VAL A 51 19.32 -11.20 8.84
N PRO A 52 18.19 -10.50 9.09
CA PRO A 52 17.36 -10.75 10.26
C PRO A 52 16.83 -12.18 10.32
N PHE A 53 16.38 -12.73 9.20
CA PHE A 53 15.91 -14.11 9.12
C PHE A 53 17.05 -15.08 9.44
N LEU A 54 18.23 -14.91 8.82
CA LEU A 54 19.40 -15.75 9.09
C LEU A 54 19.82 -15.72 10.57
N LYS A 55 19.79 -14.55 11.21
CA LYS A 55 20.07 -14.40 12.66
C LYS A 55 19.07 -15.17 13.52
N VAL A 56 17.80 -15.14 13.15
CA VAL A 56 16.74 -15.87 13.85
C VAL A 56 16.91 -17.37 13.67
N SER A 57 17.16 -17.83 12.45
CA SER A 57 17.38 -19.25 12.13
C SER A 57 18.52 -19.83 12.98
N GLN A 58 19.63 -19.10 13.07
CA GLN A 58 20.77 -19.51 13.89
C GLN A 58 20.42 -19.57 15.39
N LYS A 59 19.66 -18.60 15.90
CA LYS A 59 19.22 -18.59 17.31
C LYS A 59 18.29 -19.76 17.62
N ALA A 60 17.42 -20.13 16.69
CA ALA A 60 16.55 -21.30 16.81
C ALA A 60 17.38 -22.58 16.89
N VAL A 61 18.31 -22.79 15.96
CA VAL A 61 19.24 -23.94 15.96
C VAL A 61 20.04 -23.99 17.26
N THR A 62 20.60 -22.86 17.71
CA THR A 62 21.36 -22.79 18.96
C THR A 62 20.50 -23.15 20.18
N ARG A 63 19.25 -22.70 20.23
CA ARG A 63 18.31 -23.04 21.32
C ARG A 63 18.06 -24.55 21.37
N ILE A 64 17.90 -25.18 20.22
CA ILE A 64 17.63 -26.62 20.10
C ILE A 64 18.85 -27.44 20.50
N VAL A 65 20.04 -27.09 19.98
CA VAL A 65 21.30 -27.76 20.35
C VAL A 65 21.54 -27.66 21.86
N ASN A 66 21.24 -26.51 22.47
CA ASN A 66 21.37 -26.31 23.92
C ASN A 66 20.30 -27.05 24.74
N ALA A 67 19.10 -27.24 24.20
CA ALA A 67 18.05 -28.04 24.84
C ALA A 67 18.46 -29.53 24.90
N LYS A 68 18.95 -30.07 23.77
CA LYS A 68 19.47 -31.45 23.71
C LYS A 68 20.65 -31.70 24.64
N LYS A 69 21.62 -30.78 24.70
CA LYS A 69 22.75 -30.89 25.63
C LYS A 69 22.35 -30.87 27.11
N LYS A 70 21.18 -30.33 27.44
CA LYS A 70 20.66 -30.32 28.82
C LYS A 70 20.00 -31.65 29.20
N GLU A 71 19.50 -32.40 28.23
CA GLU A 71 18.90 -33.73 28.43
C GLU A 71 19.97 -34.81 28.64
N GLU A 72 21.19 -34.63 28.13
CA GLU A 72 22.32 -35.57 28.27
C GLU A 72 23.11 -35.48 29.60
N LYS A 73 22.52 -35.01 30.70
CA LYS A 73 23.19 -35.16 32.02
C LYS A 73 23.06 -36.61 32.51
N PRO A 74 24.15 -37.26 32.96
CA PRO A 74 24.18 -38.71 33.13
C PRO A 74 23.47 -39.10 34.42
N ASP A 75 22.31 -39.72 34.30
CA ASP A 75 21.86 -40.67 35.30
C ASP A 75 21.68 -42.04 34.64
N GLN A 76 22.32 -43.03 35.24
CA GLN A 76 22.45 -44.38 34.70
C GLN A 76 21.08 -45.07 34.76
N HIS A 77 20.50 -45.42 33.61
CA HIS A 77 20.01 -46.76 33.23
C HIS A 77 18.92 -46.73 32.14
N LYS A 78 19.17 -47.60 31.15
CA LYS A 78 18.23 -48.32 30.25
C LYS A 78 18.07 -47.78 28.81
N PRO A 79 18.23 -48.65 27.78
CA PRO A 79 18.15 -48.26 26.37
C PRO A 79 16.70 -48.41 25.84
N GLU A 80 16.12 -47.32 25.36
CA GLU A 80 14.93 -47.18 24.47
C GLU A 80 14.47 -45.73 24.68
N HIS A 81 14.61 -44.81 23.74
CA HIS A 81 14.09 -44.82 22.39
C HIS A 81 15.06 -44.07 21.47
N ALA A 82 15.14 -44.48 20.20
CA ALA A 82 15.52 -43.55 19.15
C ALA A 82 14.52 -42.39 19.18
N GLU A 83 14.94 -41.22 19.66
CA GLU A 83 14.18 -39.99 19.45
C GLU A 83 14.12 -39.77 17.94
N GLU A 84 12.93 -39.98 17.40
CA GLU A 84 12.65 -39.79 15.99
C GLU A 84 13.01 -38.35 15.56
N PRO A 85 13.52 -38.16 14.33
CA PRO A 85 13.79 -36.84 13.74
C PRO A 85 12.61 -35.84 13.79
N THR A 86 11.41 -36.30 14.10
CA THR A 86 10.13 -35.57 14.10
C THR A 86 9.98 -34.56 15.23
N ASP A 87 10.56 -34.75 16.42
CA ASP A 87 10.32 -33.83 17.55
C ASP A 87 11.20 -32.57 17.49
N LEU A 88 12.44 -32.69 16.98
CA LEU A 88 13.26 -31.52 16.63
C LEU A 88 12.62 -30.70 15.52
N GLN A 89 12.14 -31.36 14.47
CA GLN A 89 11.51 -30.68 13.34
C GLN A 89 10.31 -29.85 13.83
N LYS A 90 9.47 -30.41 14.70
CA LYS A 90 8.35 -29.67 15.33
C LYS A 90 8.82 -28.49 16.18
N GLN A 91 9.90 -28.63 16.95
CA GLN A 91 10.45 -27.51 17.73
C GLN A 91 11.07 -26.41 16.85
N ILE A 92 11.72 -26.78 15.74
CA ILE A 92 12.24 -25.87 14.72
C ILE A 92 11.07 -25.10 14.09
N GLU A 93 10.05 -25.80 13.58
CA GLU A 93 8.87 -25.20 12.96
C GLU A 93 8.14 -24.26 13.93
N ALA A 94 7.92 -24.69 15.19
CA ALA A 94 7.26 -23.86 16.19
C ALA A 94 8.06 -22.59 16.51
N THR A 95 9.38 -22.67 16.54
CA THR A 95 10.25 -21.52 16.79
C THR A 95 10.30 -20.59 15.58
N MET A 96 10.39 -21.14 14.37
CA MET A 96 10.35 -20.37 13.12
C MET A 96 9.02 -19.64 12.97
N ASN A 97 7.89 -20.32 13.20
CA ASN A 97 6.57 -19.69 13.12
C ASN A 97 6.41 -18.53 14.11
N LYS A 98 6.94 -18.64 15.33
CA LYS A 98 6.91 -17.54 16.31
C LYS A 98 7.66 -16.28 15.88
N VAL A 99 8.62 -16.41 14.96
CA VAL A 99 9.43 -15.28 14.53
C VAL A 99 9.04 -14.79 13.12
N VAL A 100 8.72 -15.72 12.21
CA VAL A 100 8.29 -15.40 10.85
C VAL A 100 6.88 -14.83 10.83
N ALA A 101 5.94 -15.33 11.65
CA ALA A 101 4.57 -14.85 11.66
C ALA A 101 4.43 -13.35 11.99
N PRO A 102 5.04 -12.81 13.07
CA PRO A 102 4.93 -11.37 13.36
C PRO A 102 5.61 -10.52 12.28
N ILE A 103 6.75 -10.95 11.75
CA ILE A 103 7.42 -10.25 10.63
C ILE A 103 6.54 -10.23 9.39
N THR A 104 5.89 -11.35 9.06
CA THR A 104 4.99 -11.45 7.90
C THR A 104 3.78 -10.53 8.06
N GLU A 105 3.21 -10.46 9.28
CA GLU A 105 2.07 -9.58 9.55
C GLU A 105 2.46 -8.10 9.50
N GLU A 106 3.59 -7.70 10.07
CA GLU A 106 4.09 -6.33 9.95
C GLU A 106 4.39 -5.96 8.49
N LEU A 107 4.95 -6.89 7.72
CA LEU A 107 5.26 -6.66 6.30
C LEU A 107 3.99 -6.54 5.47
N ARG A 108 2.94 -7.30 5.80
CA ARG A 108 1.59 -7.15 5.22
C ARG A 108 1.00 -5.78 5.57
N LYS A 109 1.05 -5.37 6.84
CA LYS A 109 0.58 -4.04 7.29
C LYS A 109 1.32 -2.92 6.57
N LEU A 110 2.65 -2.96 6.50
CA LEU A 110 3.47 -1.98 5.78
C LEU A 110 3.10 -1.91 4.29
N LYS A 111 2.88 -3.04 3.63
CA LYS A 111 2.43 -3.07 2.23
C LYS A 111 1.07 -2.40 2.07
N THR A 112 0.12 -2.68 2.96
CA THR A 112 -1.21 -2.05 2.94
C THR A 112 -1.13 -0.54 3.23
N GLU A 113 -0.36 -0.12 4.22
CA GLU A 113 -0.17 1.30 4.55
C GLU A 113 0.50 2.06 3.39
N LYS A 114 1.51 1.46 2.76
CA LYS A 114 2.14 2.05 1.57
C LYS A 114 1.14 2.22 0.44
N ALA A 115 0.38 1.17 0.11
CA ALA A 115 -0.64 1.25 -0.93
C ALA A 115 -1.68 2.33 -0.62
N ASN A 116 -2.14 2.42 0.63
CA ASN A 116 -3.06 3.47 1.06
C ASN A 116 -2.48 4.87 0.89
N ASN A 117 -1.21 5.08 1.26
CA ASN A 117 -0.55 6.36 1.09
C ASN A 117 -0.43 6.76 -0.39
N ASP A 118 -0.12 5.78 -1.26
CA ASP A 118 -0.09 6.00 -2.71
C ASP A 118 -1.50 6.42 -3.23
N TYR A 119 -2.57 5.76 -2.76
CA TYR A 119 -3.94 6.13 -3.10
C TYR A 119 -4.31 7.55 -2.63
N LEU A 120 -3.98 7.91 -1.39
CA LEU A 120 -4.22 9.26 -0.86
C LEU A 120 -3.43 10.33 -1.62
N GLY A 121 -2.19 10.03 -2.03
CA GLY A 121 -1.38 10.90 -2.87
C GLY A 121 -1.99 11.14 -4.25
N ASN A 122 -2.52 10.08 -4.87
CA ASN A 122 -3.21 10.18 -6.16
C ASN A 122 -4.49 11.01 -6.06
N LEU A 123 -5.29 10.82 -4.99
CA LEU A 123 -6.48 11.64 -4.74
C LEU A 123 -6.12 13.12 -4.54
N ARG A 124 -5.09 13.44 -3.73
CA ARG A 124 -4.60 14.83 -3.57
C ARG A 124 -4.22 15.47 -4.89
N THR A 125 -3.59 14.70 -5.78
CA THR A 125 -3.21 15.18 -7.11
C THR A 125 -4.44 15.44 -7.99
N LYS A 126 -5.41 14.52 -7.97
CA LYS A 126 -6.64 14.61 -8.78
C LYS A 126 -7.53 15.78 -8.35
N PHE A 127 -7.61 16.05 -7.05
CA PHE A 127 -8.46 17.09 -6.47
C PHE A 127 -7.71 18.38 -6.11
N LYS A 128 -6.54 18.65 -6.70
CA LYS A 128 -5.72 19.82 -6.41
C LYS A 128 -6.43 21.18 -6.63
N ASP A 129 -7.43 21.22 -7.50
CA ASP A 129 -8.19 22.42 -7.86
C ASP A 129 -9.50 22.55 -7.05
N VAL A 130 -9.80 21.58 -6.18
CA VAL A 130 -10.88 21.65 -5.20
C VAL A 130 -10.38 22.39 -3.95
N ASP A 131 -11.29 23.02 -3.21
CA ASP A 131 -10.95 23.63 -1.93
C ASP A 131 -10.22 22.64 -1.02
N LYS A 132 -9.04 23.04 -0.54
CA LYS A 132 -8.12 22.17 0.19
C LYS A 132 -8.73 21.69 1.51
N GLU A 133 -9.43 22.57 2.23
CA GLU A 133 -10.01 22.23 3.52
C GLU A 133 -11.16 21.24 3.35
N TYR A 134 -12.01 21.46 2.35
CA TYR A 134 -13.06 20.52 1.97
C TYR A 134 -12.49 19.13 1.61
N PHE A 135 -11.45 19.10 0.76
CA PHE A 135 -10.86 17.85 0.30
C PHE A 135 -10.11 17.10 1.43
N GLU A 136 -9.23 17.77 2.18
CA GLU A 136 -8.48 17.12 3.26
C GLU A 136 -9.43 16.59 4.35
N MET A 137 -10.49 17.31 4.70
CA MET A 137 -11.52 16.80 5.62
C MET A 137 -12.24 15.57 5.08
N ALA A 138 -12.41 15.45 3.76
CA ALA A 138 -13.06 14.30 3.15
C ALA A 138 -12.17 13.03 3.19
N ILE A 139 -10.85 13.18 3.23
CA ILE A 139 -9.88 12.06 3.23
C ILE A 139 -9.23 11.80 4.60
N ASP A 140 -9.41 12.68 5.57
CA ASP A 140 -8.84 12.51 6.91
C ASP A 140 -9.28 11.19 7.56
N GLY A 141 -8.32 10.48 8.15
CA GLY A 141 -8.52 9.16 8.75
C GLY A 141 -8.99 8.04 7.80
N ARG A 142 -9.05 8.26 6.47
CA ARG A 142 -9.47 7.21 5.53
C ARG A 142 -8.34 6.24 5.19
N THR A 143 -8.76 4.98 5.03
CA THR A 143 -7.95 3.90 4.47
C THR A 143 -8.69 3.25 3.33
N PHE A 144 -7.99 3.01 2.22
CA PHE A 144 -8.47 2.31 1.04
C PHE A 144 -7.75 0.96 0.91
N ASN A 145 -8.50 -0.09 0.61
CA ASN A 145 -7.97 -1.45 0.46
C ASN A 145 -7.85 -1.88 -1.00
N SER A 146 -8.46 -1.14 -1.93
CA SER A 146 -8.40 -1.41 -3.36
C SER A 146 -8.55 -0.15 -4.21
N GLN A 147 -8.20 -0.24 -5.49
CA GLN A 147 -8.37 0.86 -6.43
C GLN A 147 -9.85 1.13 -6.72
N GLU A 148 -10.70 0.11 -6.71
CA GLU A 148 -12.14 0.25 -6.93
C GLU A 148 -12.80 1.11 -5.83
N GLU A 149 -12.38 0.95 -4.57
CA GLU A 149 -12.85 1.81 -3.46
C GLU A 149 -12.44 3.28 -3.68
N VAL A 150 -11.22 3.50 -4.15
CA VAL A 150 -10.69 4.85 -4.47
C VAL A 150 -11.49 5.48 -5.60
N ASP A 151 -11.77 4.74 -6.66
CA ASP A 151 -12.50 5.23 -7.83
C ASP A 151 -13.95 5.58 -7.49
N ALA A 152 -14.62 4.73 -6.71
CA ALA A 152 -15.96 4.98 -6.21
C ALA A 152 -16.01 6.22 -5.30
N PHE A 153 -15.04 6.35 -4.38
CA PHE A 153 -14.92 7.52 -3.51
C PHE A 153 -14.67 8.79 -4.31
N SER A 154 -13.73 8.76 -5.26
CA SER A 154 -13.40 9.88 -6.13
C SER A 154 -14.64 10.36 -6.91
N THR A 155 -15.39 9.43 -7.51
CA THR A 155 -16.62 9.76 -8.25
C THR A 155 -17.67 10.42 -7.34
N SER A 156 -17.83 9.89 -6.13
CA SER A 156 -18.75 10.47 -5.13
C SER A 156 -18.32 11.89 -4.71
N LEU A 157 -17.02 12.11 -4.51
CA LEU A 157 -16.47 13.38 -4.09
C LEU A 157 -16.62 14.45 -5.18
N GLU A 158 -16.33 14.12 -6.44
CA GLU A 158 -16.55 15.01 -7.59
C GLU A 158 -18.02 15.44 -7.70
N THR A 159 -18.93 14.48 -7.54
CA THR A 159 -20.38 14.73 -7.59
C THR A 159 -20.80 15.70 -6.48
N LYS A 160 -20.36 15.46 -5.25
CA LYS A 160 -20.69 16.31 -4.09
C LYS A 160 -20.07 17.69 -4.20
N TRP A 161 -18.83 17.80 -4.64
CA TRP A 161 -18.15 19.08 -4.85
C TRP A 161 -18.87 19.92 -5.91
N THR A 162 -19.27 19.30 -7.03
CA THR A 162 -20.01 19.97 -8.09
C THR A 162 -21.35 20.51 -7.58
N ALA A 163 -22.12 19.67 -6.87
CA ALA A 163 -23.39 20.08 -6.28
C ALA A 163 -23.21 21.21 -5.24
N TYR A 164 -22.18 21.12 -4.40
CA TYR A 164 -21.85 22.15 -3.41
C TYR A 164 -21.49 23.49 -4.08
N SER A 165 -20.62 23.45 -5.08
CA SER A 165 -20.20 24.64 -5.85
C SER A 165 -21.37 25.29 -6.57
N GLN A 166 -22.25 24.50 -7.17
CA GLN A 166 -23.47 25.00 -7.82
C GLN A 166 -24.42 25.65 -6.82
N ARG A 167 -24.60 25.07 -5.63
CA ARG A 167 -25.41 25.67 -4.57
C ARG A 167 -24.83 27.02 -4.13
N LEU A 168 -23.52 27.12 -3.93
CA LEU A 168 -22.87 28.39 -3.58
C LEU A 168 -23.09 29.45 -4.66
N ALA A 169 -22.99 29.08 -5.94
CA ALA A 169 -23.25 29.99 -7.06
C ALA A 169 -24.71 30.47 -7.07
N ASN A 170 -25.67 29.55 -6.89
CA ASN A 170 -27.09 29.88 -6.86
C ASN A 170 -27.45 30.76 -5.65
N ASP A 171 -26.93 30.44 -4.46
CA ASP A 171 -27.16 31.21 -3.24
C ASP A 171 -26.54 32.61 -3.34
N GLY A 172 -25.35 32.71 -3.93
CA GLY A 172 -24.70 33.99 -4.23
C GLY A 172 -25.54 34.84 -5.19
N LEU A 173 -26.04 34.24 -6.26
CA LEU A 173 -26.93 34.90 -7.22
C LEU A 173 -28.25 35.36 -6.58
N ALA A 174 -28.87 34.51 -5.75
CA ALA A 174 -30.12 34.83 -5.06
C ALA A 174 -29.97 36.01 -4.07
N ARG A 175 -28.76 36.23 -3.55
CA ARG A 175 -28.44 37.34 -2.64
C ARG A 175 -28.11 38.65 -3.36
N LEU A 176 -27.82 38.61 -4.66
CA LEU A 176 -27.63 39.82 -5.46
C LEU A 176 -28.99 40.47 -5.74
N SER A 177 -29.11 41.76 -5.42
CA SER A 177 -30.28 42.55 -5.82
C SER A 177 -30.43 42.52 -7.34
N LYS A 178 -31.68 42.39 -7.82
CA LYS A 178 -31.99 42.38 -9.24
C LYS A 178 -31.31 43.58 -9.93
N PRO A 179 -30.72 43.39 -11.14
CA PRO A 179 -30.08 44.48 -11.85
C PRO A 179 -31.00 45.70 -11.96
N ALA A 180 -30.46 46.89 -11.68
CA ALA A 180 -31.18 48.14 -11.82
C ALA A 180 -31.60 48.32 -13.30
N GLY A 181 -32.84 47.98 -13.62
CA GLY A 181 -33.38 47.96 -14.98
C GLY A 181 -34.41 46.85 -15.27
N GLY A 182 -34.55 45.84 -14.40
CA GLY A 182 -35.59 44.82 -14.52
C GLY A 182 -36.94 45.30 -13.99
N THR A 183 -37.66 46.11 -14.75
CA THR A 183 -39.08 46.41 -14.50
C THR A 183 -39.91 45.13 -14.58
N ASP A 184 -40.99 45.08 -13.81
CA ASP A 184 -41.92 43.96 -13.61
C ASP A 184 -42.02 42.96 -14.79
N SER A 185 -41.84 41.67 -14.46
CA SER A 185 -42.09 40.57 -15.38
C SER A 185 -43.48 40.71 -16.01
N PRO A 186 -43.61 40.68 -17.36
CA PRO A 186 -44.91 40.53 -17.98
C PRO A 186 -45.55 39.24 -17.47
N LYS A 187 -46.75 39.34 -16.91
CA LYS A 187 -47.60 38.18 -16.68
C LYS A 187 -47.91 37.61 -18.06
N ASP A 188 -47.56 36.33 -18.28
CA ASP A 188 -47.67 35.56 -19.54
C ASP A 188 -46.44 35.52 -20.46
N ASP A 189 -45.25 35.23 -19.93
CA ASP A 189 -44.15 34.67 -20.75
C ASP A 189 -44.26 33.15 -20.78
N LYS A 190 -45.02 32.62 -21.75
CA LYS A 190 -44.75 31.25 -22.23
C LYS A 190 -43.31 31.26 -22.76
N PRO A 191 -42.46 30.30 -22.37
CA PRO A 191 -41.10 30.24 -22.90
C PRO A 191 -41.15 30.26 -24.42
N ASN A 192 -40.40 31.16 -25.06
CA ASN A 192 -40.38 31.20 -26.51
C ASN A 192 -39.91 29.83 -27.06
N GLU A 193 -40.35 29.46 -28.26
CA GLU A 193 -40.03 28.15 -28.86
C GLU A 193 -38.53 27.87 -28.95
N GLN A 194 -37.69 28.91 -29.05
CA GLN A 194 -36.24 28.76 -29.03
C GLN A 194 -35.71 28.31 -27.66
N VAL A 195 -36.28 28.79 -26.56
CA VAL A 195 -35.91 28.37 -25.20
C VAL A 195 -36.39 26.93 -24.96
N LEU A 196 -37.56 26.55 -25.46
CA LEU A 196 -38.05 25.18 -25.38
C LEU A 196 -37.17 24.21 -26.16
N LYS A 197 -36.78 24.55 -27.40
CA LYS A 197 -35.79 23.79 -28.17
C LYS A 197 -34.47 23.66 -27.43
N ARG A 198 -33.94 24.74 -26.87
CA ARG A 198 -32.68 24.72 -26.10
C ARG A 198 -32.78 23.92 -24.79
N ILE A 199 -33.98 23.67 -24.27
CA ILE A 199 -34.22 22.80 -23.11
C ILE A 199 -34.33 21.34 -23.57
N GLU A 200 -34.97 21.06 -24.69
CA GLU A 200 -35.02 19.72 -25.31
C GLU A 200 -33.64 19.25 -25.76
N ASP A 201 -32.88 20.11 -26.45
CA ASP A 201 -31.50 19.82 -26.88
C ASP A 201 -30.61 19.50 -25.66
N ARG A 202 -30.76 20.23 -24.55
CA ARG A 202 -30.04 19.96 -23.29
C ARG A 202 -30.49 18.70 -22.56
N LYS A 203 -31.71 18.19 -22.78
CA LYS A 203 -32.13 16.89 -22.26
C LYS A 203 -31.52 15.73 -23.04
N THR A 204 -31.23 15.93 -24.33
CA THR A 204 -30.51 14.94 -25.15
C THR A 204 -28.99 14.99 -24.98
N GLU A 205 -28.46 16.11 -24.47
CA GLU A 205 -27.05 16.31 -24.16
C GLU A 205 -26.71 15.88 -22.73
N THR A 206 -26.90 14.60 -22.39
CA THR A 206 -26.20 13.97 -21.24
C THR A 206 -24.74 13.71 -21.61
N VAL A 207 -24.00 14.76 -21.93
CA VAL A 207 -22.53 14.73 -21.98
C VAL A 207 -22.05 15.97 -21.24
N ALA A 208 -21.29 15.75 -20.17
CA ALA A 208 -20.69 16.79 -19.36
C ALA A 208 -20.00 17.86 -20.23
N PRO A 209 -20.08 19.16 -19.88
CA PRO A 209 -19.36 20.17 -20.63
C PRO A 209 -17.86 19.90 -20.54
N VAL A 210 -17.23 19.68 -21.70
CA VAL A 210 -15.77 19.72 -21.84
C VAL A 210 -15.31 21.10 -21.41
N ILE A 211 -14.63 21.19 -20.27
CA ILE A 211 -13.96 22.42 -19.84
C ILE A 211 -12.82 22.66 -20.84
N LYS A 212 -13.01 23.67 -21.68
CA LYS A 212 -12.03 24.11 -22.67
C LYS A 212 -10.82 24.70 -21.92
N GLY A 213 -9.73 23.93 -21.83
CA GLY A 213 -8.49 24.36 -21.16
C GLY A 213 -7.53 23.24 -20.74
N LEU A 214 -7.93 21.96 -20.77
CA LEU A 214 -7.00 20.85 -20.62
C LEU A 214 -6.37 20.50 -21.97
N GLU A 215 -5.26 21.16 -22.29
CA GLU A 215 -4.34 20.65 -23.30
C GLU A 215 -3.76 19.32 -22.80
N THR A 216 -4.17 18.23 -23.45
CA THR A 216 -3.45 16.96 -23.40
C THR A 216 -2.15 17.11 -24.19
N LYS A 217 -1.03 17.09 -23.50
CA LYS A 217 0.21 16.53 -24.07
C LYS A 217 0.21 15.03 -23.83
#